data_AF-A0A0B8NU90-F1
#
_entry.id   AF-A0A0B8NU90-F1
#
_cell.length_a   1.000
_cell.length_b   1.000
_cell.length_c   1.000
_cell.angle_alpha   90.00
_cell.angle_beta   90.00
_cell.angle_gamma   90.00
#
_symmetry.space_group_name_H-M   'P 1'
#
loop_
_entity.id
_entity.type
_entity.pdbx_description
1 polymer ?
#
loop_
_entity_poly.entity_id
_entity_poly.type
_entity_poly.pdbx_seq_one_letter_code
_entity_poly.pdbx_strand_id
1 'polypeptide(L)'
;MGICNVIGPDEYKEHIDNNAFTNYMAVENIKLAIRYYEDLEQSNPELLAKLSDKLNLVEARKMWLERVDSIYLPTPRAEDKVIPQDDTYLQKEIIDLTKYKEQPFVGGLFQDYNLEQVNEMQVSKQADIMVLFLQQEDKFDLETKIANWNYYEPKTLHDSSLSLSTHSVLASDVGNPELSYDLFQQAASIDIGQNMKSSDHGIHAASIGGMWQCVVYGFGGVRMLGGNLRINPNLPEQWNGLNFPIFWKGERLEVSLNKETITIKRPDFNGAALEIEVANEPRTIETAEVTFNV
;
A
#
# COMPACT_ATOMS: atom_id res chain seq x y z
N MET A 1 5.89 -23.23 -8.26
CA MET A 1 7.24 -22.63 -8.27
C MET A 1 7.25 -21.53 -7.22
N GLY A 2 8.24 -21.46 -6.35
CA GLY A 2 8.32 -20.45 -5.29
C GLY A 2 9.48 -19.47 -5.48
N ILE A 3 9.44 -18.35 -4.78
CA ILE A 3 10.59 -17.46 -4.61
C ILE A 3 11.12 -17.72 -3.20
N CYS A 4 12.32 -18.31 -3.12
CA CYS A 4 12.88 -18.83 -1.88
C CYS A 4 14.05 -17.97 -1.38
N ASN A 5 14.33 -18.07 -0.08
CA ASN A 5 15.44 -17.41 0.61
C ASN A 5 15.45 -15.90 0.39
N VAL A 6 14.33 -15.25 0.73
CA VAL A 6 14.11 -13.81 0.57
C VAL A 6 13.92 -13.12 1.92
N ILE A 7 13.88 -11.79 1.86
CA ILE A 7 13.43 -10.89 2.93
C ILE A 7 12.29 -10.07 2.34
N GLY A 8 11.13 -10.07 3.01
CA GLY A 8 9.99 -9.23 2.65
C GLY A 8 10.15 -7.79 3.15
N PRO A 9 9.10 -6.95 3.05
CA PRO A 9 9.07 -5.67 3.75
C PRO A 9 9.33 -5.78 5.27
N ASP A 10 8.90 -6.86 5.90
CA ASP A 10 9.22 -7.15 7.29
C ASP A 10 10.65 -7.72 7.43
N GLU A 11 11.62 -6.83 7.66
CA GLU A 11 13.03 -7.18 7.81
C GLU A 11 13.35 -8.03 9.05
N TYR A 12 12.37 -8.28 9.93
CA TYR A 12 12.54 -9.24 11.03
C TYR A 12 12.36 -10.69 10.59
N LYS A 13 12.11 -10.93 9.30
CA LYS A 13 11.90 -12.25 8.73
C LYS A 13 12.92 -12.47 7.61
N GLU A 14 14.01 -13.14 7.98
CA GLU A 14 15.11 -13.47 7.07
C GLU A 14 15.07 -14.93 6.65
N HIS A 15 15.63 -15.21 5.47
CA HIS A 15 15.73 -16.57 4.91
C HIS A 15 14.38 -17.28 4.78
N ILE A 16 13.32 -16.51 4.51
CA ILE A 16 11.97 -17.04 4.34
C ILE A 16 11.70 -17.41 2.89
N ASP A 17 10.75 -18.33 2.70
CA ASP A 17 10.27 -18.74 1.40
C ASP A 17 8.86 -18.21 1.16
N ASN A 18 8.58 -17.84 -0.08
CA ASN A 18 7.26 -17.47 -0.56
C ASN A 18 6.60 -16.33 0.21
N ASN A 19 7.37 -15.28 0.54
CA ASN A 19 6.80 -14.06 1.10
C ASN A 19 5.64 -13.57 0.20
N ALA A 20 4.47 -13.36 0.80
CA ALA A 20 3.27 -12.99 0.07
C ALA A 20 3.48 -11.69 -0.71
N PHE A 21 4.00 -10.63 -0.08
CA PHE A 21 4.26 -9.37 -0.79
C PHE A 21 5.21 -9.59 -1.97
N THR A 22 6.36 -10.25 -1.77
CA THR A 22 7.34 -10.52 -2.82
C THR A 22 6.73 -11.29 -3.99
N ASN A 23 6.01 -12.38 -3.72
CA ASN A 23 5.46 -13.23 -4.79
C ASN A 23 4.36 -12.51 -5.58
N TYR A 24 3.43 -11.81 -4.89
CA TYR A 24 2.38 -11.04 -5.55
C TYR A 24 2.95 -9.91 -6.42
N MET A 25 3.91 -9.15 -5.90
CA MET A 25 4.54 -8.07 -6.66
C MET A 25 5.38 -8.58 -7.83
N ALA A 26 6.04 -9.74 -7.70
CA ALA A 26 6.76 -10.37 -8.79
C ALA A 26 5.82 -10.81 -9.92
N VAL A 27 4.68 -11.43 -9.59
CA VAL A 27 3.65 -11.82 -10.57
C VAL A 27 3.08 -10.59 -11.26
N GLU A 28 2.74 -9.53 -10.52
CA GLU A 28 2.18 -8.31 -11.13
C GLU A 28 3.19 -7.63 -12.06
N ASN A 29 4.47 -7.57 -11.67
CA ASN A 29 5.54 -7.04 -12.52
C ASN A 29 5.69 -7.84 -13.83
N ILE A 30 5.71 -9.17 -13.75
CA ILE A 30 5.81 -10.02 -14.95
C ILE A 30 4.57 -9.86 -15.84
N LYS A 31 3.37 -9.80 -15.27
CA LYS A 31 2.12 -9.56 -16.01
C LYS A 31 2.12 -8.19 -16.69
N LEU A 32 2.66 -7.17 -16.03
CA LEU A 32 2.82 -5.84 -16.62
C LEU A 32 3.82 -5.84 -17.78
N ALA A 33 4.94 -6.56 -17.64
CA ALA A 33 5.92 -6.71 -18.72
C ALA A 33 5.34 -7.43 -19.95
N ILE A 34 4.55 -8.48 -19.74
CA ILE A 34 3.82 -9.17 -20.82
C ILE A 34 2.86 -8.20 -21.51
N ARG A 35 2.06 -7.46 -20.74
CA ARG A 35 1.11 -6.47 -21.28
C ARG A 35 1.81 -5.42 -22.13
N TYR A 36 2.88 -4.81 -21.63
CA TYR A 36 3.60 -3.80 -22.39
C TYR A 36 4.31 -4.34 -23.64
N TYR A 37 4.75 -5.60 -23.61
CA TYR A 37 5.25 -6.25 -24.82
C TYR A 37 4.14 -6.32 -25.88
N GLU A 38 2.95 -6.78 -25.50
CA GLU A 38 1.79 -6.94 -26.39
C GLU A 38 1.26 -5.59 -26.89
N ASP A 39 1.22 -4.58 -26.03
CA ASP A 39 0.86 -3.21 -26.40
C ASP A 39 1.84 -2.65 -27.44
N LEU A 40 3.15 -2.85 -27.27
CA LEU A 40 4.17 -2.41 -28.23
C LEU A 40 4.12 -3.20 -29.54
N GLU A 41 3.80 -4.49 -29.48
CA GLU A 41 3.62 -5.31 -30.68
C GLU A 41 2.52 -4.75 -31.61
N GLN A 42 1.48 -4.15 -31.03
CA GLN A 42 0.37 -3.55 -31.78
C GLN A 42 0.64 -2.07 -32.13
N SER A 43 1.20 -1.30 -31.19
CA SER A 43 1.28 0.16 -31.31
C SER A 43 2.61 0.67 -31.88
N ASN A 44 3.73 -0.03 -31.64
CA ASN A 44 5.06 0.40 -32.09
C ASN A 44 6.04 -0.79 -32.28
N PRO A 45 5.85 -1.60 -33.35
CA PRO A 45 6.67 -2.79 -33.60
C PRO A 45 8.16 -2.49 -33.81
N GLU A 46 8.50 -1.32 -34.36
CA GLU A 46 9.89 -0.92 -34.59
C GLU A 46 10.63 -0.70 -33.27
N LEU A 47 9.98 -0.05 -32.29
CA LEU A 47 10.53 0.11 -30.96
C LEU A 47 10.68 -1.25 -30.26
N LEU A 48 9.67 -2.13 -30.38
CA LEU A 48 9.74 -3.47 -29.82
C LEU A 48 10.91 -4.27 -30.39
N ALA A 49 11.14 -4.22 -31.70
CA ALA A 49 12.28 -4.90 -32.33
C ALA A 49 13.61 -4.39 -31.77
N LYS A 50 13.79 -3.06 -31.70
CA LYS A 50 15.00 -2.45 -31.14
C LYS A 50 15.23 -2.83 -29.68
N LEU A 51 14.19 -2.85 -28.86
CA LEU A 51 14.28 -3.26 -27.46
C LEU A 51 14.52 -4.76 -27.31
N SER A 52 13.90 -5.57 -28.18
CA SER A 52 14.09 -7.02 -28.21
C SER A 52 15.54 -7.39 -28.51
N ASP A 53 16.17 -6.72 -29.46
CA ASP A 53 17.60 -6.92 -29.78
C ASP A 53 18.51 -6.55 -28.60
N LYS A 54 18.17 -5.49 -27.87
CA LYS A 54 18.98 -4.98 -26.75
C LYS A 54 18.82 -5.80 -25.46
N LEU A 55 17.60 -6.24 -25.17
CA LEU A 55 17.21 -6.81 -23.87
C LEU A 55 16.81 -8.29 -23.95
N ASN A 56 16.91 -8.90 -25.13
CA ASN A 56 16.50 -10.27 -25.40
C ASN A 56 15.02 -10.56 -25.03
N LEU A 57 14.13 -9.64 -25.40
CA LEU A 57 12.72 -9.68 -24.95
C LEU A 57 11.92 -10.85 -25.53
N VAL A 58 12.29 -11.39 -26.69
CA VAL A 58 11.59 -12.53 -27.30
C VAL A 58 11.72 -13.77 -26.40
N GLU A 59 12.93 -14.09 -25.96
CA GLU A 59 13.16 -15.23 -25.05
C GLU A 59 12.63 -14.94 -23.66
N ALA A 60 12.79 -13.70 -23.17
CA ALA A 60 12.26 -13.29 -21.88
C ALA A 60 10.73 -13.45 -21.84
N ARG A 61 10.00 -13.00 -22.87
CA ARG A 61 8.54 -13.16 -22.98
C ARG A 61 8.11 -14.61 -22.93
N LYS A 62 8.80 -15.49 -23.66
CA LYS A 62 8.52 -16.93 -23.61
C LYS A 62 8.64 -17.47 -22.19
N MET A 63 9.75 -17.16 -21.51
CA MET A 63 9.97 -17.56 -20.11
C MET A 63 8.91 -16.98 -19.17
N TRP A 64 8.49 -15.73 -19.36
CA TRP A 64 7.46 -15.08 -18.54
C TRP A 64 6.12 -15.79 -18.68
N LEU A 65 5.65 -16.01 -19.91
CA LEU A 65 4.39 -16.70 -20.19
C LEU A 65 4.38 -18.14 -19.64
N GLU A 66 5.50 -18.86 -19.76
CA GLU A 66 5.61 -20.22 -19.25
C GLU A 66 5.56 -20.32 -17.72
N ARG A 67 5.95 -19.28 -16.99
CA ARG A 67 6.21 -19.36 -15.55
C ARG A 67 5.29 -18.52 -14.67
N VAL A 68 4.74 -17.42 -15.18
CA VAL A 68 4.06 -16.40 -14.37
C VAL A 68 2.91 -16.98 -13.54
N ASP A 69 2.08 -17.84 -14.14
CA ASP A 69 0.95 -18.46 -13.45
C ASP A 69 1.34 -19.69 -12.60
N SER A 70 2.61 -20.10 -12.66
CA SER A 70 3.17 -21.17 -11.81
C SER A 70 3.84 -20.66 -10.54
N ILE A 71 3.98 -19.33 -10.38
CA ILE A 71 4.48 -18.71 -9.15
C ILE A 71 3.42 -18.89 -8.07
N TYR A 72 3.81 -19.48 -6.95
CA TYR A 72 2.94 -19.69 -5.81
C TYR A 72 2.57 -18.35 -5.18
N LEU A 73 1.28 -18.12 -4.95
CA LEU A 73 0.74 -16.97 -4.25
C LEU A 73 0.07 -17.47 -2.98
N PRO A 74 0.54 -17.08 -1.78
CA PRO A 74 -0.16 -17.38 -0.53
C PRO A 74 -1.60 -16.89 -0.59
N THR A 75 -2.55 -17.74 -0.26
CA THR A 75 -3.99 -17.42 -0.32
C THR A 75 -4.60 -17.34 1.08
N PRO A 76 -5.73 -16.62 1.24
CA PRO A 76 -6.46 -16.59 2.50
C PRO A 76 -6.82 -18.00 2.96
N ARG A 77 -6.47 -18.34 4.20
CA ARG A 77 -6.85 -19.62 4.81
C ARG A 77 -8.38 -19.74 4.93
N ALA A 78 -8.89 -20.96 4.84
CA ALA A 78 -10.33 -21.20 4.84
C ALA A 78 -10.98 -20.93 6.21
N GLU A 79 -10.23 -21.14 7.29
CA GLU A 79 -10.69 -21.05 8.67
C GLU A 79 -10.86 -19.61 9.17
N ASP A 80 -9.97 -18.70 8.77
CA ASP A 80 -9.88 -17.37 9.37
C ASP A 80 -9.52 -16.26 8.36
N LYS A 81 -9.39 -16.57 7.08
CA LYS A 81 -9.02 -15.64 5.99
C LYS A 81 -7.64 -14.98 6.14
N VAL A 82 -6.83 -15.39 7.12
CA VAL A 82 -5.45 -14.89 7.25
C VAL A 82 -4.62 -15.42 6.10
N ILE A 83 -3.89 -14.52 5.43
CA ILE A 83 -2.90 -14.86 4.41
C ILE A 83 -1.58 -15.10 5.14
N PRO A 84 -0.94 -16.27 4.99
CA PRO A 84 0.40 -16.47 5.52
C PRO A 84 1.38 -15.45 4.93
N GLN A 85 2.10 -14.72 5.79
CA GLN A 85 3.14 -13.78 5.35
C GLN A 85 4.24 -14.50 4.56
N ASP A 86 4.60 -15.70 5.00
CA ASP A 86 5.52 -16.62 4.37
C ASP A 86 5.18 -18.06 4.80
N ASP A 87 5.93 -19.05 4.30
CA ASP A 87 5.68 -20.47 4.56
C ASP A 87 5.79 -20.87 6.04
N THR A 88 6.46 -20.06 6.88
CA THR A 88 6.82 -20.38 8.27
C THR A 88 6.23 -19.43 9.32
N TYR A 89 5.76 -18.24 8.94
CA TYR A 89 5.37 -17.19 9.89
C TYR A 89 4.34 -17.67 10.92
N LEU A 90 3.30 -18.36 10.47
CA LEU A 90 2.17 -18.75 11.32
C LEU A 90 2.53 -19.84 12.35
N GLN A 91 3.67 -20.51 12.17
CA GLN A 91 4.19 -21.54 13.09
C GLN A 91 5.16 -20.97 14.13
N LYS A 92 5.56 -19.70 13.99
CA LYS A 92 6.50 -19.02 14.89
C LYS A 92 5.89 -18.73 16.26
N GLU A 93 6.74 -18.50 17.25
CA GLU A 93 6.32 -18.23 18.63
C GLU A 93 5.56 -16.90 18.73
N ILE A 94 4.44 -16.88 19.45
CA ILE A 94 3.74 -15.64 19.80
C ILE A 94 4.26 -15.17 21.15
N ILE A 95 4.74 -13.93 21.20
CA ILE A 95 5.21 -13.29 22.43
C ILE A 95 4.33 -12.10 22.80
N ASP A 96 4.37 -11.70 24.08
CA ASP A 96 3.73 -10.47 24.53
C ASP A 96 4.55 -9.24 24.12
N LEU A 97 3.98 -8.42 23.23
CA LEU A 97 4.59 -7.21 22.71
C LEU A 97 4.25 -5.94 23.48
N THR A 98 3.39 -6.02 24.50
CA THR A 98 2.85 -4.85 25.21
C THR A 98 3.96 -3.90 25.66
N LYS A 99 4.99 -4.43 26.34
CA LYS A 99 6.11 -3.61 26.84
C LYS A 99 6.91 -2.92 25.73
N TYR A 100 6.96 -3.50 24.53
CA TYR A 100 7.70 -2.94 23.39
C TYR A 100 6.85 -1.91 22.62
N LYS A 101 5.53 -2.13 22.51
CA LYS A 101 4.61 -1.17 21.88
C LYS A 101 4.40 0.09 22.73
N GLU A 102 4.50 -0.02 24.05
CA GLU A 102 4.32 1.12 24.98
C GLU A 102 5.57 2.00 25.16
N GLN A 103 6.71 1.59 24.62
CA GLN A 103 7.98 2.30 24.83
C GLN A 103 8.08 3.56 23.94
N PRO A 104 8.80 4.61 24.36
CA PRO A 104 8.85 5.88 23.63
C PRO A 104 9.87 5.90 22.47
N PHE A 105 10.49 4.75 22.14
CA PHE A 105 11.54 4.63 21.14
C PHE A 105 11.41 3.32 20.35
N VAL A 106 12.05 3.24 19.18
CA VAL A 106 12.04 2.04 18.34
C VAL A 106 13.18 1.08 18.68
N GLY A 107 12.98 -0.21 18.43
CA GLY A 107 14.03 -1.24 18.53
C GLY A 107 14.31 -1.73 19.95
N GLY A 108 13.45 -1.43 20.94
CA GLY A 108 13.59 -1.98 22.28
C GLY A 108 13.50 -3.50 22.37
N LEU A 109 12.87 -4.16 21.37
CA LEU A 109 12.88 -5.62 21.23
C LEU A 109 14.31 -6.20 21.21
N PHE A 110 15.24 -5.50 20.55
CA PHE A 110 16.63 -5.95 20.41
C PHE A 110 17.50 -5.75 21.66
N GLN A 111 16.93 -5.22 22.74
CA GLN A 111 17.59 -5.19 24.05
C GLN A 111 17.46 -6.54 24.76
N ASP A 112 16.43 -7.32 24.43
CA ASP A 112 16.15 -8.62 25.05
C ASP A 112 16.44 -9.81 24.12
N TYR A 113 16.33 -9.61 22.81
CA TYR A 113 16.46 -10.65 21.79
C TYR A 113 17.44 -10.26 20.69
N ASN A 114 18.12 -11.24 20.11
CA ASN A 114 18.87 -11.03 18.87
C ASN A 114 17.99 -11.29 17.63
N LEU A 115 18.48 -10.96 16.44
CA LEU A 115 17.72 -11.11 15.20
C LEU A 115 17.33 -12.56 14.89
N GLU A 116 18.17 -13.53 15.20
CA GLU A 116 17.86 -14.96 15.01
C GLU A 116 16.65 -15.37 15.86
N GLN A 117 16.59 -14.92 17.11
CA GLN A 117 15.45 -15.16 17.99
C GLN A 117 14.19 -14.44 17.51
N VAL A 118 14.29 -13.17 17.12
CA VAL A 118 13.16 -12.40 16.59
C VAL A 118 12.63 -12.99 15.27
N ASN A 119 13.52 -13.59 14.46
CA ASN A 119 13.13 -14.30 13.25
C ASN A 119 12.21 -15.48 13.56
N GLU A 120 12.33 -16.13 14.72
CA GLU A 120 11.49 -17.25 15.14
C GLU A 120 10.21 -16.83 15.90
N MET A 121 9.89 -15.52 15.92
CA MET A 121 8.72 -14.97 16.59
C MET A 121 7.75 -14.30 15.61
N GLN A 122 6.45 -14.31 15.93
CA GLN A 122 5.42 -13.58 15.21
C GLN A 122 5.41 -12.10 15.59
N VAL A 123 6.48 -11.41 15.22
CA VAL A 123 6.70 -9.99 15.45
C VAL A 123 7.19 -9.38 14.15
N SER A 124 6.60 -8.24 13.79
CA SER A 124 6.89 -7.56 12.54
C SER A 124 7.43 -6.15 12.78
N LYS A 125 8.50 -5.80 12.06
CA LYS A 125 9.10 -4.47 12.09
C LYS A 125 8.14 -3.42 11.54
N GLN A 126 7.50 -3.76 10.42
CA GLN A 126 6.67 -2.87 9.62
C GLN A 126 5.64 -3.63 8.79
N ALA A 127 4.80 -2.89 8.06
CA ALA A 127 3.81 -3.45 7.15
C ALA A 127 4.43 -4.41 6.10
N ASP A 128 3.93 -5.65 6.02
CA ASP A 128 4.24 -6.63 4.97
C ASP A 128 2.96 -7.03 4.20
N ILE A 129 2.07 -7.82 4.82
CA ILE A 129 0.72 -8.07 4.26
C ILE A 129 -0.08 -6.77 4.10
N MET A 130 0.09 -5.82 5.01
CA MET A 130 -0.59 -4.53 4.92
C MET A 130 -0.16 -3.76 3.67
N VAL A 131 1.15 -3.67 3.37
CA VAL A 131 1.59 -2.98 2.15
C VAL A 131 1.19 -3.74 0.87
N LEU A 132 1.05 -5.07 0.93
CA LEU A 132 0.43 -5.84 -0.16
C LEU A 132 -1.00 -5.37 -0.45
N PHE A 133 -1.84 -5.17 0.57
CA PHE A 133 -3.19 -4.65 0.36
C PHE A 133 -3.23 -3.22 -0.18
N LEU A 134 -2.29 -2.38 0.26
CA LEU A 134 -2.19 -1.02 -0.28
C LEU A 134 -1.83 -1.01 -1.77
N GLN A 135 -0.93 -1.91 -2.20
CA GLN A 135 -0.47 -1.98 -3.59
C GLN A 135 -1.41 -2.76 -4.51
N GLN A 136 -2.17 -3.71 -3.97
CA GLN A 136 -3.02 -4.67 -4.71
C GLN A 136 -4.45 -4.65 -4.20
N GLU A 137 -5.01 -3.46 -4.00
CA GLU A 137 -6.27 -3.25 -3.29
C GLU A 137 -7.45 -4.03 -3.89
N ASP A 138 -7.51 -4.14 -5.21
CA ASP A 138 -8.59 -4.81 -5.96
C ASP A 138 -8.50 -6.34 -5.97
N LYS A 139 -7.39 -6.92 -5.50
CA LYS A 139 -7.20 -8.38 -5.46
C LYS A 139 -7.80 -9.07 -4.24
N PHE A 140 -8.17 -8.31 -3.20
CA PHE A 140 -8.62 -8.87 -1.92
C PHE A 140 -9.93 -8.24 -1.47
N ASP A 141 -10.86 -9.08 -1.02
CA ASP A 141 -12.12 -8.63 -0.43
C ASP A 141 -11.92 -7.98 0.95
N LEU A 142 -12.91 -7.20 1.39
CA LEU A 142 -12.87 -6.48 2.66
C LEU A 142 -12.75 -7.41 3.87
N GLU A 143 -13.42 -8.57 3.85
CA GLU A 143 -13.38 -9.55 4.94
C GLU A 143 -11.95 -10.08 5.13
N THR A 144 -11.25 -10.39 4.05
CA THR A 144 -9.84 -10.81 4.06
C THR A 144 -8.95 -9.71 4.60
N LYS A 145 -9.16 -8.46 4.17
CA LYS A 145 -8.38 -7.32 4.68
C LYS A 145 -8.54 -7.13 6.19
N ILE A 146 -9.78 -7.19 6.69
CA ILE A 146 -10.10 -7.08 8.12
C ILE A 146 -9.47 -8.23 8.91
N ALA A 147 -9.57 -9.46 8.43
CA ALA A 147 -9.00 -10.62 9.11
C ALA A 147 -7.47 -10.51 9.26
N ASN A 148 -6.79 -10.10 8.20
CA ASN A 148 -5.34 -9.90 8.21
C ASN A 148 -4.93 -8.68 9.04
N TRP A 149 -5.70 -7.59 8.99
CA TRP A 149 -5.48 -6.43 9.87
C TRP A 149 -5.48 -6.85 11.35
N ASN A 150 -6.55 -7.52 11.78
CA ASN A 150 -6.71 -7.99 13.16
C ASN A 150 -5.62 -9.00 13.57
N TYR A 151 -5.04 -9.72 12.60
CA TYR A 151 -3.97 -10.66 12.86
C TYR A 151 -2.59 -9.98 12.98
N TYR A 152 -2.23 -9.11 12.04
CA TYR A 152 -0.87 -8.59 11.89
C TYR A 152 -0.62 -7.25 12.60
N GLU A 153 -1.61 -6.35 12.72
CA GLU A 153 -1.40 -5.06 13.41
C GLU A 153 -0.96 -5.26 14.87
N PRO A 154 -1.61 -6.14 15.68
CA PRO A 154 -1.19 -6.35 17.06
C PRO A 154 0.25 -6.87 17.20
N LYS A 155 0.76 -7.49 16.13
CA LYS A 155 2.10 -8.08 16.03
C LYS A 155 3.15 -7.13 15.45
N THR A 156 2.74 -5.94 15.01
CA THR A 156 3.61 -4.95 14.39
C THR A 156 4.09 -3.93 15.42
N LEU A 157 5.41 -3.75 15.50
CA LEU A 157 6.04 -2.79 16.43
C LEU A 157 6.13 -1.37 15.87
N HIS A 158 5.97 -1.21 14.56
CA HIS A 158 6.19 0.06 13.85
C HIS A 158 7.60 0.64 14.07
N ASP A 159 8.60 -0.24 14.20
CA ASP A 159 10.02 0.11 14.36
C ASP A 159 10.64 0.78 13.12
N SER A 160 9.84 0.93 12.05
CA SER A 160 10.16 1.68 10.85
C SER A 160 9.19 2.83 10.65
N SER A 161 9.76 3.99 10.30
CA SER A 161 8.99 5.20 9.97
C SER A 161 8.01 5.04 8.80
N LEU A 162 8.18 4.01 7.94
CA LEU A 162 7.25 3.70 6.87
C LEU A 162 5.94 3.08 7.38
N SER A 163 6.00 2.37 8.51
CA SER A 163 4.92 1.49 8.96
C SER A 163 3.63 2.24 9.27
N LEU A 164 3.73 3.35 10.02
CA LEU A 164 2.58 4.11 10.50
C LEU A 164 1.71 4.64 9.35
N SER A 165 2.34 5.14 8.28
CA SER A 165 1.60 5.72 7.15
C SER A 165 0.78 4.69 6.39
N THR A 166 1.36 3.51 6.11
CA THR A 166 0.65 2.40 5.45
C THR A 166 -0.50 1.90 6.31
N HIS A 167 -0.27 1.73 7.61
CA HIS A 167 -1.33 1.32 8.53
C HIS A 167 -2.42 2.39 8.67
N SER A 168 -2.07 3.68 8.69
CA SER A 168 -3.04 4.77 8.71
C SER A 168 -3.96 4.73 7.50
N VAL A 169 -3.42 4.57 6.28
CA VAL A 169 -4.24 4.45 5.06
C VAL A 169 -5.16 3.23 5.14
N LEU A 170 -4.66 2.07 5.55
CA LEU A 170 -5.45 0.83 5.59
C LEU A 170 -6.45 0.80 6.74
N ALA A 171 -6.17 1.47 7.86
CA ALA A 171 -7.12 1.67 8.94
C ALA A 171 -8.38 2.39 8.44
N SER A 172 -8.23 3.33 7.48
CA SER A 172 -9.38 3.93 6.79
C SER A 172 -10.13 2.89 5.95
N ASP A 173 -9.42 2.06 5.19
CA ASP A 173 -10.02 1.04 4.31
C ASP A 173 -10.77 -0.05 5.10
N VAL A 174 -10.35 -0.38 6.34
CA VAL A 174 -11.02 -1.36 7.21
C VAL A 174 -12.06 -0.74 8.16
N GLY A 175 -12.38 0.54 8.00
CA GLY A 175 -13.44 1.21 8.75
C GLY A 175 -13.07 1.60 10.19
N ASN A 176 -11.79 1.89 10.46
CA ASN A 176 -11.31 2.39 11.74
C ASN A 176 -10.70 3.80 11.62
N PRO A 177 -11.54 4.85 11.46
CA PRO A 177 -11.07 6.22 11.23
C PRO A 177 -10.34 6.82 12.43
N GLU A 178 -10.68 6.42 13.66
CA GLU A 178 -10.00 6.88 14.88
C GLU A 178 -8.53 6.41 14.88
N LEU A 179 -8.30 5.11 14.66
CA LEU A 179 -6.95 4.56 14.58
C LEU A 179 -6.18 5.09 13.37
N SER A 180 -6.86 5.28 12.24
CA SER A 180 -6.28 5.90 11.04
C SER A 180 -5.71 7.28 11.35
N TYR A 181 -6.47 8.11 12.09
CA TYR A 181 -6.05 9.44 12.49
C TYR A 181 -4.93 9.42 13.54
N ASP A 182 -5.02 8.53 14.54
CA ASP A 182 -3.97 8.39 15.57
C ASP A 182 -2.62 7.99 14.94
N LEU A 183 -2.61 6.98 14.06
CA LEU A 183 -1.40 6.55 13.34
C LEU A 183 -0.83 7.68 12.47
N PHE A 184 -1.69 8.50 11.85
CA PHE A 184 -1.26 9.69 11.10
C PHE A 184 -0.60 10.73 12.02
N GLN A 185 -1.17 10.99 13.20
CA GLN A 185 -0.59 11.92 14.17
C GLN A 185 0.76 11.44 14.69
N GLN A 186 0.90 10.14 14.94
CA GLN A 186 2.18 9.53 15.30
C GLN A 186 3.21 9.72 14.18
N ALA A 187 2.85 9.43 12.93
CA ALA A 187 3.73 9.62 11.77
C ALA A 187 4.18 11.08 11.61
N ALA A 188 3.24 12.02 11.77
CA ALA A 188 3.51 13.46 11.72
C ALA A 188 4.38 13.97 12.86
N SER A 189 4.40 13.26 13.99
CA SER A 189 5.18 13.63 15.17
C SER A 189 6.58 13.01 15.19
N ILE A 190 6.96 12.19 14.20
CA ILE A 190 8.30 11.57 14.17
C ILE A 190 9.38 12.65 14.16
N ASP A 191 9.37 13.55 13.16
CA ASP A 191 10.46 14.53 12.99
C ASP A 191 10.25 15.85 13.74
N ILE A 192 9.00 16.21 14.05
CA ILE A 192 8.63 17.50 14.64
C ILE A 192 7.90 17.38 15.98
N GLY A 193 7.85 16.17 16.55
CA GLY A 193 7.16 15.90 17.81
C GLY A 193 8.04 16.10 19.04
N GLN A 194 7.64 15.44 20.14
CA GLN A 194 8.27 15.62 21.46
C GLN A 194 9.61 14.88 21.60
N ASN A 195 9.86 13.86 20.79
CA ASN A 195 11.12 13.11 20.84
C ASN A 195 12.22 13.88 20.09
N MET A 196 12.96 14.74 20.80
CA MET A 196 14.00 15.58 20.21
C MET A 196 15.18 14.82 19.59
N LYS A 197 15.29 13.49 19.79
CA LYS A 197 16.37 12.65 19.26
C LYS A 197 15.96 11.79 18.06
N SER A 198 14.68 11.77 17.70
CA SER A 198 14.18 10.91 16.62
C SER A 198 14.89 11.19 15.30
N SER A 199 15.23 12.45 15.01
CA SER A 199 15.83 12.88 13.74
C SER A 199 17.31 13.22 13.82
N ASP A 200 18.04 12.77 14.86
CA ASP A 200 19.49 13.01 15.01
C ASP A 200 20.28 12.50 13.79
N HIS A 201 19.78 11.46 13.13
CA HIS A 201 20.37 10.87 11.92
C HIS A 201 19.87 11.48 10.60
N GLY A 202 18.95 12.45 10.65
CA GLY A 202 18.31 13.08 9.51
C GLY A 202 16.79 12.93 9.50
N ILE A 203 16.14 13.58 8.52
CA ILE A 203 14.68 13.52 8.35
C ILE A 203 14.22 12.16 7.83
N HIS A 204 13.01 11.74 8.21
CA HIS A 204 12.41 10.50 7.74
C HIS A 204 11.66 10.75 6.42
N ALA A 205 12.41 10.90 5.32
CA ALA A 205 11.85 11.25 4.02
C ALA A 205 10.70 10.32 3.56
N ALA A 206 10.80 9.02 3.83
CA ALA A 206 9.74 8.06 3.52
C ALA A 206 8.46 8.30 4.35
N SER A 207 8.59 8.64 5.64
CA SER A 207 7.45 9.05 6.47
C SER A 207 6.82 10.34 5.96
N ILE A 208 7.61 11.32 5.52
CA ILE A 208 7.09 12.57 4.96
C ILE A 208 6.23 12.32 3.70
N GLY A 209 6.71 11.45 2.80
CA GLY A 209 5.91 10.99 1.67
C GLY A 209 4.67 10.20 2.12
N GLY A 210 4.82 9.36 3.14
CA GLY A 210 3.74 8.61 3.78
C GLY A 210 2.64 9.49 4.36
N MET A 211 2.97 10.63 4.97
CA MET A 211 1.98 11.61 5.46
C MET A 211 1.10 12.12 4.32
N TRP A 212 1.69 12.45 3.17
CA TRP A 212 0.91 12.83 1.99
C TRP A 212 -0.02 11.70 1.54
N GLN A 213 0.44 10.45 1.60
CA GLN A 213 -0.42 9.29 1.32
C GLN A 213 -1.56 9.14 2.33
N CYS A 214 -1.32 9.31 3.64
CA CYS A 214 -2.41 9.30 4.64
C CYS A 214 -3.49 10.32 4.28
N VAL A 215 -3.09 11.53 3.87
CA VAL A 215 -4.03 12.59 3.52
C VAL A 215 -4.76 12.31 2.20
N VAL A 216 -4.04 11.98 1.13
CA VAL A 216 -4.63 11.88 -0.22
C VAL A 216 -5.21 10.50 -0.47
N TYR A 217 -4.47 9.44 -0.13
CA TYR A 217 -4.92 8.06 -0.29
C TYR A 217 -5.86 7.68 0.86
N GLY A 218 -5.50 7.91 2.12
CA GLY A 218 -6.37 7.57 3.26
C GLY A 218 -7.62 8.45 3.33
N PHE A 219 -7.49 9.64 3.90
CA PHE A 219 -8.62 10.51 4.20
C PHE A 219 -9.31 11.08 2.95
N GLY A 220 -8.55 11.39 1.92
CA GLY A 220 -9.05 11.85 0.62
C GLY A 220 -9.63 10.72 -0.24
N GLY A 221 -9.32 9.46 0.08
CA GLY A 221 -9.89 8.31 -0.61
C GLY A 221 -9.42 8.10 -2.05
N VAL A 222 -8.34 8.76 -2.46
CA VAL A 222 -7.84 8.69 -3.84
C VAL A 222 -7.20 7.33 -4.09
N ARG A 223 -7.64 6.65 -5.15
CA ARG A 223 -7.00 5.42 -5.66
C ARG A 223 -7.04 5.36 -7.17
N MET A 224 -6.16 4.52 -7.71
CA MET A 224 -6.22 4.08 -9.09
C MET A 224 -6.46 2.57 -9.12
N LEU A 225 -7.64 2.16 -9.56
CA LEU A 225 -8.02 0.75 -9.68
C LEU A 225 -8.34 0.41 -11.13
N GLY A 226 -7.69 -0.62 -11.68
CA GLY A 226 -7.88 -1.00 -13.08
C GLY A 226 -7.60 0.12 -14.11
N GLY A 227 -6.79 1.12 -13.75
CA GLY A 227 -6.51 2.29 -14.59
C GLY A 227 -7.57 3.41 -14.53
N ASN A 228 -8.55 3.30 -13.63
CA ASN A 228 -9.58 4.28 -13.36
C ASN A 228 -9.33 5.01 -12.04
N LEU A 229 -9.66 6.31 -11.99
CA LEU A 229 -9.56 7.12 -10.78
C LEU A 229 -10.78 6.87 -9.90
N ARG A 230 -10.52 6.74 -8.60
CA ARG A 230 -11.54 6.65 -7.55
C ARG A 230 -11.26 7.68 -6.47
N ILE A 231 -12.29 8.34 -5.96
CA ILE A 231 -12.25 9.24 -4.81
C ILE A 231 -13.39 8.89 -3.86
N ASN A 232 -13.08 8.11 -2.82
CA ASN A 232 -14.05 7.70 -1.78
C ASN A 232 -13.56 8.18 -0.40
N PRO A 233 -13.89 9.41 0.01
CA PRO A 233 -13.31 10.04 1.20
C PRO A 233 -13.63 9.32 2.50
N ASN A 234 -12.70 9.42 3.45
CA ASN A 234 -12.86 8.99 4.83
C ASN A 234 -12.30 10.06 5.78
N LEU A 235 -12.94 11.22 5.82
CA LEU A 235 -12.43 12.38 6.55
C LEU A 235 -12.50 12.14 8.08
N PRO A 236 -11.40 12.29 8.84
CA PRO A 236 -11.40 12.08 10.29
C PRO A 236 -12.30 13.11 10.99
N GLU A 237 -12.86 12.77 12.15
CA GLU A 237 -13.80 13.62 12.90
C GLU A 237 -13.24 15.01 13.22
N GLN A 238 -11.92 15.09 13.40
CA GLN A 238 -11.20 16.30 13.77
C GLN A 238 -11.12 17.33 12.64
N TRP A 239 -11.41 16.95 11.38
CA TRP A 239 -11.29 17.82 10.22
C TRP A 239 -12.67 18.21 9.69
N ASN A 240 -12.87 19.52 9.50
CA ASN A 240 -14.09 20.04 8.86
C ASN A 240 -14.05 19.92 7.33
N GLY A 241 -12.85 19.81 6.77
CA GLY A 241 -12.65 19.63 5.34
C GLY A 241 -11.20 19.40 4.97
N LEU A 242 -10.99 19.01 3.73
CA LEU A 242 -9.69 18.70 3.15
C LEU A 242 -9.68 19.17 1.69
N ASN A 243 -8.65 19.94 1.31
CA ASN A 243 -8.46 20.39 -0.06
C ASN A 243 -7.07 19.97 -0.55
N PHE A 244 -7.00 19.35 -1.72
CA PHE A 244 -5.72 18.98 -2.34
C PHE A 244 -5.82 18.95 -3.87
N PRO A 245 -4.72 19.26 -4.58
CA PRO A 245 -4.63 19.03 -6.01
C PRO A 245 -4.09 17.63 -6.32
N ILE A 246 -4.53 17.04 -7.43
CA ILE A 246 -3.89 15.88 -8.07
C ILE A 246 -3.76 16.13 -9.58
N PHE A 247 -2.83 15.42 -10.21
CA PHE A 247 -2.76 15.32 -11.67
C PHE A 247 -3.24 13.94 -12.09
N TRP A 248 -4.28 13.89 -12.93
CA TRP A 248 -4.83 12.67 -13.47
C TRP A 248 -4.77 12.69 -15.00
N LYS A 249 -4.01 11.76 -15.59
CA LYS A 249 -3.82 11.65 -17.05
C LYS A 249 -3.45 12.99 -17.73
N GLY A 250 -2.64 13.81 -17.04
CA GLY A 250 -2.17 15.11 -17.52
C GLY A 250 -3.08 16.30 -17.18
N GLU A 251 -4.28 16.06 -16.64
CA GLU A 251 -5.21 17.11 -16.20
C GLU A 251 -5.06 17.38 -14.71
N ARG A 252 -5.01 18.66 -14.32
CA ARG A 252 -5.04 19.07 -12.91
C ARG A 252 -6.48 19.05 -12.39
N LEU A 253 -6.68 18.32 -11.29
CA LEU A 253 -7.93 18.31 -10.54
C LEU A 253 -7.70 18.96 -9.18
N GLU A 254 -8.57 19.87 -8.78
CA GLU A 254 -8.60 20.43 -7.43
C GLU A 254 -9.79 19.85 -6.68
N VAL A 255 -9.49 19.00 -5.70
CA VAL A 255 -10.48 18.24 -4.93
C VAL A 255 -10.69 18.95 -3.60
N SER A 256 -11.94 19.24 -3.27
CA SER A 256 -12.36 19.84 -2.00
C SER A 256 -13.40 18.94 -1.34
N LEU A 257 -13.16 18.59 -0.09
CA LEU A 257 -13.94 17.62 0.68
C LEU A 257 -14.40 18.26 1.98
N ASN A 258 -15.63 17.99 2.39
CA ASN A 258 -16.11 18.21 3.75
C ASN A 258 -16.97 17.00 4.18
N LYS A 259 -17.69 17.11 5.30
CA LYS A 259 -18.52 16.01 5.83
C LYS A 259 -19.76 15.70 5.00
N GLU A 260 -20.14 16.55 4.06
CA GLU A 260 -21.40 16.49 3.32
C GLU A 260 -21.18 16.39 1.80
N THR A 261 -20.08 16.96 1.29
CA THR A 261 -19.87 17.15 -0.15
C THR A 261 -18.44 16.92 -0.61
N ILE A 262 -18.31 16.47 -1.86
CA ILE A 262 -17.08 16.42 -2.65
C ILE A 262 -17.23 17.39 -3.83
N THR A 263 -16.35 18.37 -3.94
CA THR A 263 -16.25 19.27 -5.10
C THR A 263 -14.98 18.96 -5.88
N ILE A 264 -15.10 18.79 -7.20
CA ILE A 264 -13.98 18.61 -8.12
C ILE A 264 -13.98 19.78 -9.09
N LYS A 265 -12.89 20.56 -9.07
CA LYS A 265 -12.62 21.63 -10.03
C LYS A 265 -11.55 21.19 -11.03
N ARG A 266 -11.73 21.62 -12.28
CA ARG A 266 -10.89 21.30 -13.44
C ARG A 266 -10.41 22.61 -14.06
N PRO A 267 -9.36 23.25 -13.51
CA PRO A 267 -8.93 24.60 -13.94
C PRO A 267 -8.57 24.66 -15.43
N ASP A 268 -8.04 23.56 -15.97
CA ASP A 268 -7.62 23.43 -17.37
C ASP A 268 -8.66 22.69 -18.23
N PHE A 269 -9.95 22.75 -17.85
CA PHE A 269 -11.03 22.05 -18.55
C PHE A 269 -11.08 22.41 -20.03
N ASN A 270 -10.93 21.41 -20.88
CA ASN A 270 -10.83 21.55 -22.34
C ASN A 270 -12.06 21.00 -23.10
N GLY A 271 -13.13 20.62 -22.38
CA GLY A 271 -14.32 19.99 -22.97
C GLY A 271 -14.34 18.46 -22.91
N ALA A 272 -13.24 17.79 -22.57
CA ALA A 272 -13.19 16.33 -22.47
C ALA A 272 -13.90 15.82 -21.20
N ALA A 273 -14.66 14.74 -21.32
CA ALA A 273 -15.28 14.06 -20.19
C ALA A 273 -14.21 13.40 -19.29
N LEU A 274 -14.41 13.48 -17.97
CA LEU A 274 -13.62 12.76 -16.97
C LEU A 274 -14.46 11.60 -16.42
N GLU A 275 -14.02 10.37 -16.67
CA GLU A 275 -14.57 9.16 -16.04
C GLU A 275 -13.87 8.91 -14.70
N ILE A 276 -14.67 8.82 -13.64
CA ILE A 276 -14.18 8.71 -12.26
C ILE A 276 -15.23 8.02 -11.39
N GLU A 277 -14.80 7.25 -10.40
CA GLU A 277 -15.68 6.80 -9.33
C GLU A 277 -15.62 7.78 -8.15
N VAL A 278 -16.77 8.27 -7.70
CA VAL A 278 -16.87 9.19 -6.56
C VAL A 278 -17.92 8.66 -5.58
N ALA A 279 -17.53 8.51 -4.32
CA ALA A 279 -18.37 7.95 -3.25
C ALA A 279 -19.01 6.60 -3.63
N ASN A 280 -18.22 5.70 -4.21
CA ASN A 280 -18.62 4.37 -4.71
C ASN A 280 -19.60 4.38 -5.90
N GLU A 281 -19.82 5.53 -6.54
CA GLU A 281 -20.65 5.63 -7.74
C GLU A 281 -19.82 6.04 -8.97
N PRO A 282 -19.94 5.36 -10.12
CA PRO A 282 -19.32 5.80 -11.35
C PRO A 282 -19.95 7.12 -11.82
N ARG A 283 -19.11 8.08 -12.20
CA ARG A 283 -19.47 9.42 -12.65
C ARG A 283 -18.75 9.77 -13.95
N THR A 284 -19.45 10.52 -14.78
CA THR A 284 -18.89 11.22 -15.93
C THR A 284 -19.00 12.72 -15.68
N ILE A 285 -17.86 13.42 -15.64
CA ILE A 285 -17.82 14.87 -15.39
C ILE A 285 -17.50 15.59 -16.70
N GLU A 286 -18.45 16.38 -17.19
CA GLU A 286 -18.34 17.15 -18.44
C GLU A 286 -18.32 18.67 -18.21
N THR A 287 -18.07 19.09 -16.97
CA THR A 287 -18.04 20.50 -16.55
C THR A 287 -16.70 20.86 -15.93
N ALA A 288 -16.39 22.16 -15.86
CA ALA A 288 -15.19 22.66 -15.19
C ALA A 288 -15.25 22.54 -13.65
N GLU A 289 -16.45 22.38 -13.09
CA GLU A 289 -16.69 22.18 -11.67
C GLU A 289 -17.95 21.35 -11.46
N VAL A 290 -17.92 20.45 -10.49
CA VAL A 290 -19.06 19.65 -10.07
C VAL A 290 -18.98 19.39 -8.56
N THR A 291 -20.14 19.28 -7.90
CA THR A 291 -20.24 18.91 -6.49
C THR A 291 -21.17 17.72 -6.33
N PHE A 292 -20.75 16.74 -5.53
CA PHE A 292 -21.50 15.54 -5.16
C PHE A 292 -21.76 15.55 -3.66
N ASN A 293 -22.87 14.93 -3.22
CA ASN A 293 -23.09 14.63 -1.82
C ASN A 293 -22.36 13.33 -1.45
N VAL A 294 -21.87 13.25 -0.21
CA VAL A 294 -21.18 12.08 0.36
C VAL A 294 -22.08 11.37 1.37
#